data_AF-A0A3D2AYB6-F1
#
_entry.id   AF-A0A3D2AYB6-F1
#
_cell.length_a   1.000
_cell.length_b   1.000
_cell.length_c   1.000
_cell.angle_alpha   90.00
_cell.angle_beta   90.00
_cell.angle_gamma   90.00
#
_symmetry.space_group_name_H-M   'P 1'
#
loop_
_entity.id
_entity.type
_entity.pdbx_description
1 polymer ?
#
loop_
_entity_poly.entity_id
_entity_poly.type
_entity_poly.pdbx_seq_one_letter_code
_entity_poly.pdbx_strand_id
1 'polypeptide(L)'
;MRIPVLGLVIVFTALSASAGAQDADNRLTLDLYLEYEDVSGPRLSPDGQRVIYSRQWIDKVNDKRESSLWIMDVDGSRNRFLVEGSGARWSPSGDRIA
;
A
#
# COMPACT_ATOMS: atom_id res chain seq x y z
N MET A 1 47.95 -20.39 60.26
CA MET A 1 48.93 -19.57 59.52
C MET A 1 48.37 -19.28 58.13
N ARG A 2 47.79 -18.07 57.97
CA ARG A 2 47.75 -17.16 56.80
C ARG A 2 47.35 -17.70 55.40
N ILE A 3 46.15 -17.28 54.98
CA ILE A 3 45.54 -17.33 53.64
C ILE A 3 46.15 -16.23 52.75
N PRO A 4 46.32 -16.44 51.43
CA PRO A 4 46.25 -15.33 50.48
C PRO A 4 45.09 -15.48 49.50
N VAL A 5 44.37 -14.38 49.39
CA VAL A 5 43.28 -14.06 48.48
C VAL A 5 43.78 -14.04 47.04
N LEU A 6 43.07 -14.65 46.09
CA LEU A 6 43.14 -14.25 44.67
C LEU A 6 41.88 -14.72 43.91
N GLY A 7 41.21 -13.79 43.24
CA GLY A 7 40.42 -14.11 42.04
C GLY A 7 38.90 -14.06 42.16
N LEU A 8 38.35 -12.89 42.44
CA LEU A 8 36.97 -12.54 42.06
C LEU A 8 36.83 -12.63 40.52
N VAL A 9 36.08 -13.60 40.00
CA VAL A 9 35.63 -13.59 38.60
C VAL A 9 34.12 -13.38 38.60
N ILE A 10 33.74 -12.11 38.46
CA ILE A 10 32.39 -11.70 38.08
C ILE A 10 32.19 -12.15 36.64
N VAL A 11 31.47 -13.25 36.42
CA VAL A 11 31.01 -13.63 35.09
C VAL A 11 29.84 -12.71 34.76
N PHE A 12 30.15 -11.63 34.04
CA PHE A 12 29.18 -10.75 33.42
C PHE A 12 28.51 -11.52 32.28
N THR A 13 27.48 -12.31 32.57
CA THR A 13 26.63 -12.89 31.53
C THR A 13 25.92 -11.73 30.85
N ALA A 14 26.48 -11.29 29.73
CA ALA A 14 25.84 -10.34 28.84
C ALA A 14 24.44 -10.88 28.52
N LEU A 15 23.40 -10.16 28.95
CA LEU A 15 22.13 -10.19 28.26
C LEU A 15 22.44 -9.71 26.84
N SER A 16 22.74 -10.64 25.94
CA SER A 16 22.56 -10.41 24.52
C SER A 16 21.07 -10.19 24.34
N ALA A 17 20.63 -8.95 24.55
CA ALA A 17 19.46 -8.45 23.87
C ALA A 17 19.75 -8.71 22.40
N SER A 18 19.12 -9.73 21.84
CA SER A 18 18.92 -9.80 20.40
C SER A 18 18.23 -8.48 20.06
N ALA A 19 19.01 -7.49 19.66
CA ALA A 19 18.53 -6.39 18.87
C ALA A 19 17.94 -7.08 17.64
N GLY A 20 16.63 -7.35 17.68
CA GLY A 20 15.93 -7.83 16.51
C GLY A 20 16.29 -6.85 15.41
N ALA A 21 17.03 -7.33 14.41
CA ALA A 21 17.20 -6.59 13.19
C ALA A 21 15.78 -6.17 12.79
N GLN A 22 15.54 -4.86 12.67
CA GLN A 22 14.25 -4.37 12.20
C GLN A 22 13.97 -5.13 10.90
N ASP A 23 12.90 -5.93 10.87
CA ASP A 23 12.45 -6.61 9.66
C ASP A 23 12.41 -5.57 8.53
N ALA A 24 13.36 -5.70 7.60
CA ALA A 24 13.51 -4.77 6.49
C ALA A 24 12.35 -4.93 5.48
N ASP A 25 11.55 -5.99 5.64
CA ASP A 25 10.48 -6.41 4.73
C ASP A 25 9.33 -5.41 4.60
N ASN A 26 9.20 -4.44 5.52
CA ASN A 26 8.14 -3.42 5.44
C ASN A 26 8.67 -2.00 5.17
N ARG A 27 9.89 -1.86 4.63
CA ARG A 27 10.45 -0.55 4.27
C ARG A 27 9.98 -0.13 2.88
N LEU A 28 9.51 1.11 2.75
CA LEU A 28 9.25 1.70 1.44
C LEU A 28 10.58 1.93 0.71
N THR A 29 10.82 1.13 -0.34
CA THR A 29 11.93 1.33 -1.28
C THR A 29 11.49 2.14 -2.48
N LEU A 30 12.43 2.69 -3.25
CA LEU A 30 12.10 3.40 -4.49
C LEU A 30 11.41 2.47 -5.49
N ASP A 31 11.90 1.23 -5.61
CA ASP A 31 11.29 0.24 -6.51
C ASP A 31 9.84 -0.05 -6.13
N LEU A 32 9.56 -0.22 -4.82
CA LEU A 32 8.21 -0.43 -4.31
C LEU A 32 7.31 0.80 -4.54
N TYR A 33 7.84 2.02 -4.34
CA TYR A 33 7.10 3.25 -4.62
C TYR A 33 6.71 3.35 -6.10
N LEU A 34 7.60 2.94 -7.01
CA LEU A 34 7.32 2.96 -8.45
C LEU A 34 6.35 1.85 -8.89
N GLU A 35 6.12 0.84 -8.05
CA GLU A 35 5.09 -0.21 -8.27
C GLU A 35 3.77 0.11 -7.57
N TYR A 36 3.75 1.15 -6.73
CA TYR A 36 2.57 1.52 -5.98
C TYR A 36 1.46 2.00 -6.90
N GLU A 37 0.25 1.50 -6.64
CA GLU A 37 -0.96 1.93 -7.31
C GLU A 37 -1.89 2.61 -6.31
N ASP A 38 -2.46 3.75 -6.72
CA ASP A 38 -3.36 4.53 -5.89
C ASP A 38 -4.78 4.53 -6.48
N VAL A 39 -5.77 4.67 -5.60
CA VAL A 39 -7.18 4.76 -5.98
C VAL A 39 -7.78 6.07 -5.47
N SER A 40 -8.56 6.75 -6.31
CA SER A 40 -9.13 8.04 -5.95
C SER A 40 -10.47 8.32 -6.63
N GLY A 41 -11.15 9.36 -6.13
CA GLY A 41 -12.39 9.88 -6.71
C GLY A 41 -13.53 8.85 -6.85
N PRO A 42 -13.84 8.02 -5.83
CA PRO A 42 -14.96 7.09 -5.94
C PRO A 42 -16.28 7.85 -6.08
N ARG A 43 -17.17 7.36 -6.94
CA ARG A 43 -18.54 7.87 -7.12
C ARG A 43 -19.54 6.73 -7.24
N LEU A 44 -20.53 6.78 -6.37
CA LEU A 44 -21.68 5.87 -6.41
C LEU A 44 -22.59 6.23 -7.59
N SER A 45 -23.13 5.21 -8.27
CA SER A 45 -24.18 5.38 -9.28
C SER A 45 -25.48 5.88 -8.63
N PRO A 46 -26.38 6.55 -9.38
CA PRO A 46 -27.64 7.07 -8.82
C PRO A 46 -28.55 6.01 -8.19
N ASP A 47 -28.52 4.77 -8.70
CA ASP A 47 -29.26 3.61 -8.16
C ASP A 47 -28.57 2.95 -6.94
N GLY A 48 -27.38 3.41 -6.58
CA GLY A 48 -26.62 2.88 -5.45
C GLY A 48 -26.00 1.51 -5.68
N GLN A 49 -26.02 0.95 -6.89
CA GLN A 49 -25.58 -0.42 -7.14
C GLN A 49 -24.10 -0.54 -7.52
N ARG A 50 -23.50 0.52 -8.05
CA ARG A 50 -22.14 0.49 -8.61
C ARG A 50 -21.29 1.67 -8.15
N VAL A 51 -19.99 1.45 -8.06
CA VAL A 51 -18.99 2.49 -7.80
C VAL A 51 -18.06 2.59 -9.00
N ILE A 52 -17.89 3.80 -9.53
CA ILE A 52 -16.79 4.13 -10.45
C ILE A 52 -15.68 4.83 -9.67
N TYR A 53 -14.42 4.52 -9.95
CA TYR A 53 -13.27 5.14 -9.31
C TYR A 53 -12.09 5.23 -10.29
N SER A 54 -11.11 6.07 -9.97
CA SER A 54 -9.86 6.18 -10.73
C SER A 54 -8.77 5.34 -10.08
N ARG A 55 -7.99 4.62 -10.87
CA ARG A 55 -6.77 3.90 -10.47
C ARG A 55 -5.58 4.53 -11.17
N GLN A 56 -4.52 4.85 -10.45
CA GLN A 56 -3.33 5.53 -10.97
C GLN A 56 -2.06 4.72 -10.67
N TRP A 57 -1.14 4.66 -11.64
CA TRP A 57 0.16 3.99 -11.51
C TRP A 57 1.25 4.78 -12.23
N ILE A 58 2.51 4.38 -12.01
CA ILE A 58 3.67 4.96 -12.69
C ILE A 58 4.08 4.05 -13.85
N ASP A 59 4.07 4.59 -15.07
CA ASP A 59 4.74 3.99 -16.21
C ASP A 59 6.23 4.35 -16.15
N LYS A 60 7.04 3.40 -15.67
CA LYS A 60 8.49 3.56 -15.49
C LYS A 60 9.23 3.71 -16.82
N VAL A 61 8.68 3.19 -17.92
CA VAL A 61 9.34 3.20 -19.23
C VAL A 61 9.21 4.56 -19.88
N ASN A 62 8.02 5.17 -19.77
CA ASN A 62 7.70 6.44 -20.40
C ASN A 62 7.81 7.64 -19.45
N ASP A 63 8.19 7.44 -18.19
CA ASP A 63 8.29 8.45 -17.12
C ASP A 63 6.98 9.25 -16.96
N LYS A 64 5.86 8.53 -16.84
CA LYS A 64 4.51 9.11 -16.75
C LYS A 64 3.71 8.55 -15.59
N ARG A 65 2.76 9.35 -15.12
CA ARG A 65 1.65 8.88 -14.29
C ARG A 65 0.45 8.62 -15.17
N GLU A 66 0.01 7.37 -15.19
CA GLU A 66 -1.13 6.93 -15.98
C GLU A 66 -2.33 6.70 -15.07
N SER A 67 -3.52 6.84 -15.63
CA SER A 67 -4.78 6.63 -14.90
C SER A 67 -5.80 5.87 -15.72
N SER A 68 -6.63 5.10 -15.05
CA SER A 68 -7.78 4.43 -15.65
C SER A 68 -8.99 4.49 -14.74
N LEU A 69 -10.15 4.45 -15.35
CA LEU A 69 -11.43 4.31 -14.68
C LEU A 69 -11.77 2.83 -14.53
N TRP A 70 -12.21 2.48 -13.32
CA TRP A 70 -12.65 1.15 -12.94
C TRP A 70 -14.05 1.21 -12.37
N ILE A 71 -14.80 0.14 -12.56
CA ILE A 71 -16.16 0.01 -12.04
C ILE A 71 -16.33 -1.32 -11.33
N MET A 72 -17.05 -1.30 -10.20
CA MET A 72 -17.40 -2.48 -9.42
C MET A 72 -18.82 -2.36 -8.86
N ASP A 73 -19.41 -3.48 -8.46
CA ASP A 73 -20.63 -3.48 -7.66
C ASP A 73 -20.29 -3.01 -6.23
N VAL A 74 -21.26 -2.47 -5.48
CA VAL A 74 -21.02 -1.88 -4.14
C VAL A 74 -20.50 -2.88 -3.10
N ASP A 75 -20.69 -4.18 -3.32
CA ASP A 75 -20.13 -5.25 -2.49
C ASP A 75 -18.66 -5.59 -2.85
N GLY A 76 -18.07 -4.87 -3.81
CA GLY A 76 -16.71 -5.07 -4.32
C GLY A 76 -16.60 -6.15 -5.40
N SER A 77 -17.70 -6.83 -5.75
CA SER A 77 -17.71 -7.82 -6.82
C SER A 77 -17.71 -7.14 -8.20
N ARG A 78 -17.46 -7.94 -9.24
CA ARG A 78 -17.42 -7.50 -10.65
C ARG A 78 -16.51 -6.30 -10.94
N ASN A 79 -15.44 -6.15 -10.16
CA ASN A 79 -14.45 -5.12 -10.40
C ASN A 79 -13.77 -5.31 -11.77
N ARG A 80 -13.80 -4.28 -12.61
CA ARG A 80 -13.24 -4.33 -13.96
C ARG A 80 -12.80 -2.96 -14.46
N PHE A 81 -11.80 -2.98 -15.34
CA PHE A 81 -11.40 -1.84 -16.14
C PHE A 81 -12.57 -1.35 -17.01
N LEU A 82 -12.68 -0.02 -17.13
CA LEU A 82 -13.68 0.63 -17.98
C LEU A 82 -13.02 1.33 -19.17
N VAL A 83 -12.14 2.29 -18.90
CA VAL A 83 -11.45 3.09 -19.92
C VAL A 83 -10.24 3.81 -19.31
N GLU A 84 -9.27 4.21 -20.13
CA GLU A 84 -8.19 5.11 -19.70
C GLU A 84 -8.72 6.51 -19.33
N GLY A 85 -8.06 7.16 -18.37
CA GLY A 85 -8.44 8.48 -17.87
C GLY A 85 -8.89 8.48 -16.41
N SER A 86 -9.45 9.60 -15.97
CA SER A 86 -9.86 9.83 -14.58
C SER A 86 -11.02 10.82 -14.49
N GLY A 87 -11.55 11.02 -13.27
CA GLY A 87 -12.50 12.11 -13.01
C GLY A 87 -13.93 11.87 -13.49
N ALA A 88 -14.31 10.62 -13.75
CA ALA A 88 -15.62 10.24 -14.24
C ALA A 88 -16.78 10.80 -13.42
N ARG A 89 -17.93 11.02 -14.07
CA ARG A 89 -19.19 11.42 -13.46
C ARG A 89 -20.36 10.66 -14.07
N TRP A 90 -21.25 10.17 -13.21
CA TRP A 90 -22.52 9.60 -13.65
C TRP A 90 -23.46 10.69 -14.17
N SER A 91 -24.25 10.36 -15.20
CA SER A 91 -25.46 11.13 -15.50
C SER A 91 -26.44 11.03 -14.31
N PRO A 92 -27.33 12.03 -14.11
CA PRO A 92 -28.35 11.96 -13.05
C PRO A 92 -29.23 10.70 -13.12
N SER A 93 -29.48 10.19 -14.34
CA SER A 93 -30.23 8.96 -14.61
C SER A 93 -29.41 7.67 -14.44
N GLY A 94 -28.08 7.75 -14.37
CA GLY A 94 -27.20 6.59 -14.18
C GLY A 94 -26.95 5.73 -15.43
N ASP A 95 -27.50 6.13 -16.57
CA ASP A 95 -27.38 5.44 -17.86
C ASP A 95 -26.12 5.83 -18.66
N ARG A 96 -25.39 6.87 -18.22
CA ARG A 96 -24.18 7.39 -18.89
C ARG A 96 -23.10 7.77 -17.90
N ILE A 97 -21.87 7.80 -18.39
CA ILE A 97 -20.66 8.24 -17.69
C ILE A 97 -19.95 9.26 -18.58
N ALA A 98 -19.54 10.40 -18.01
CA ALA A 98 -18.78 11.47 -18.64
C ALA A 98 -17.42 11.65 -17.99
#